data_AF-A0A412BJC2-F1
#
_entry.id   AF-A0A412BJC2-F1
#
_cell.length_a   1.000
_cell.length_b   1.000
_cell.length_c   1.000
_cell.angle_alpha   90.00
_cell.angle_beta   90.00
_cell.angle_gamma   90.00
#
_symmetry.space_group_name_H-M   'P 1'
#
loop_
_entity.id
_entity.type
_entity.pdbx_description
1 polymer ?
#
loop_
_entity_poly.entity_id
_entity_poly.type
_entity_poly.pdbx_seq_one_letter_code
_entity_poly.pdbx_strand_id
1 'polypeptide(L)'
;MNDLLDIYKRIEYLRNKGVKMKEMADHTNMAASVLSSLYSSVLPTYISTLRKGSTEEESLDYALSQVNNVSKKRLLGSLKELKEQLFELEPAPATGQKANPFLDMLTEEMLHSAQEVYNYSGIYISYSLSSSSNALKVEPYLITPADSNDHVKVVHMSAYNTTHFGTAIFNNHQNAYIFFNEREAPQLALFTIYLQLPMYDFPHLLKGLYLCLDYNRNPIARRILFIKHSDSTSMDDFLELKGQLIPQDQLTDEQRPYYNYTCQPGDFIKTCSVPSPLLNEKDLEREKRMLEI
;
A
#
# COMPACT_ATOMS: atom_id res chain seq x y z
N MET A 1 -22.77 20.40 15.27
CA MET A 1 -21.46 19.79 14.92
C MET A 1 -20.73 20.84 14.10
N ASN A 2 -19.52 21.21 14.50
CA ASN A 2 -18.86 22.48 14.16
C ASN A 2 -18.74 22.74 12.64
N ASP A 3 -19.46 23.74 12.11
CA ASP A 3 -19.52 24.04 10.66
C ASP A 3 -18.16 24.31 10.03
N LEU A 4 -17.20 24.87 10.80
CA LEU A 4 -15.83 25.11 10.33
C LEU A 4 -15.09 23.79 10.03
N LEU A 5 -15.34 22.75 10.83
CA LEU A 5 -14.75 21.43 10.61
C LEU A 5 -15.33 20.76 9.35
N ASP A 6 -16.64 20.92 9.14
CA ASP A 6 -17.31 20.40 7.94
C ASP A 6 -16.81 21.10 6.67
N ILE A 7 -16.65 22.42 6.72
CA ILE A 7 -16.05 23.21 5.63
C ILE A 7 -14.62 22.74 5.35
N TYR A 8 -13.79 22.53 6.39
CA TYR A 8 -12.43 22.05 6.22
C TYR A 8 -12.37 20.71 5.48
N LYS A 9 -13.16 19.73 5.93
CA LYS A 9 -13.26 18.40 5.30
C LYS A 9 -13.78 18.48 3.87
N ARG A 10 -14.75 19.35 3.59
CA ARG A 10 -15.30 19.50 2.23
C ARG A 10 -14.28 20.10 1.28
N ILE A 11 -13.55 21.14 1.69
CA ILE A 11 -12.47 21.72 0.87
C ILE A 11 -11.37 20.68 0.63
N GLU A 12 -10.98 19.92 1.64
CA GLU A 12 -10.00 18.83 1.52
C GLU A 12 -10.46 17.76 0.51
N TYR A 13 -11.72 17.32 0.60
CA TYR A 13 -12.32 16.38 -0.36
C TYR A 13 -12.25 16.90 -1.80
N LEU A 14 -12.72 18.14 -2.03
CA LEU A 14 -12.74 18.76 -3.37
C LEU A 14 -11.33 18.91 -3.95
N ARG A 15 -10.37 19.32 -3.11
CA ARG A 15 -8.94 19.42 -3.48
C ARG A 15 -8.37 18.06 -3.88
N ASN A 16 -8.66 17.01 -3.12
CA ASN A 16 -8.21 15.65 -3.40
C ASN A 16 -8.84 15.07 -4.68
N LYS A 17 -10.02 15.54 -5.05
CA LYS A 17 -10.70 15.23 -6.33
C LYS A 17 -10.28 16.13 -7.49
N GLY A 18 -9.29 17.02 -7.29
CA GLY A 18 -8.70 17.82 -8.36
C GLY A 18 -9.35 19.18 -8.61
N VAL A 19 -10.35 19.57 -7.82
CA VAL A 19 -10.99 20.89 -7.91
C VAL A 19 -9.99 21.98 -7.51
N LYS A 20 -9.83 23.01 -8.36
CA LYS A 20 -8.83 24.06 -8.11
C LYS A 20 -9.33 25.04 -7.05
N MET A 21 -8.42 25.61 -6.26
CA MET A 21 -8.76 26.62 -5.25
C MET A 21 -9.50 27.83 -5.86
N LYS A 22 -9.10 28.24 -7.07
CA LYS A 22 -9.77 29.31 -7.81
C LYS A 22 -11.21 28.96 -8.16
N GLU A 23 -11.48 27.72 -8.55
CA GLU A 23 -12.83 27.26 -8.92
C GLU A 23 -13.77 27.23 -7.72
N MET A 24 -13.31 26.72 -6.57
CA MET A 24 -14.06 26.80 -5.31
C MET A 24 -14.31 28.25 -4.89
N ALA A 25 -13.32 29.12 -5.03
CA ALA A 25 -13.42 30.54 -4.71
C ALA A 25 -14.44 31.26 -5.60
N ASP A 26 -14.40 31.02 -6.91
CA ASP A 26 -15.35 31.57 -7.87
C ASP A 26 -16.78 31.07 -7.59
N HIS A 27 -16.94 29.79 -7.23
CA HIS A 27 -18.25 29.21 -6.87
C HIS A 27 -18.81 29.74 -5.55
N THR A 28 -17.94 29.98 -4.56
CA THR A 28 -18.33 30.47 -3.23
C THR A 28 -18.40 32.00 -3.13
N ASN A 29 -18.18 32.69 -4.25
CA ASN A 29 -18.04 34.15 -4.33
C ASN A 29 -17.05 34.72 -3.27
N MET A 30 -16.00 33.94 -2.96
CA MET A 30 -14.96 34.32 -2.01
C MET A 30 -13.67 34.59 -2.76
N ALA A 31 -12.90 35.58 -2.34
CA ALA A 31 -11.58 35.79 -2.94
C ALA A 31 -10.68 34.55 -2.73
N ALA A 32 -10.04 34.08 -3.79
CA ALA A 32 -9.20 32.87 -3.75
C ALA A 32 -8.08 32.94 -2.69
N SER A 33 -7.55 34.14 -2.42
CA SER A 33 -6.57 34.36 -1.35
C SER A 33 -7.16 34.15 0.04
N VAL A 34 -8.41 34.53 0.26
CA VAL A 34 -9.14 34.38 1.54
C VAL A 34 -9.47 32.91 1.77
N LEU A 35 -10.01 32.23 0.76
CA LEU A 35 -10.32 30.79 0.84
C LEU A 35 -9.05 29.95 1.02
N SER A 36 -7.96 30.33 0.35
CA SER A 36 -6.64 29.70 0.54
C SER A 36 -6.14 29.87 1.97
N SER A 37 -6.11 31.08 2.52
CA SER A 37 -5.70 31.33 3.92
C SER A 37 -6.59 30.60 4.93
N LEU A 38 -7.89 30.54 4.65
CA LEU A 38 -8.86 29.81 5.48
C LEU A 38 -8.51 28.32 5.53
N TYR A 39 -8.27 27.69 4.38
CA TYR A 39 -7.93 26.28 4.26
C TYR A 39 -6.53 25.94 4.79
N SER A 40 -5.50 26.72 4.46
CA SER A 40 -4.11 26.37 4.77
C SER A 40 -3.68 26.74 6.18
N SER A 41 -4.30 27.75 6.79
CA SER A 41 -3.80 28.36 8.03
C SER A 41 -4.87 28.44 9.11
N VAL A 42 -6.03 29.05 8.82
CA VAL A 42 -7.05 29.31 9.85
C VAL A 42 -7.70 28.01 10.33
N LEU A 43 -8.26 27.20 9.44
CA LEU A 43 -8.97 25.97 9.81
C LEU A 43 -8.04 24.93 10.47
N PRO A 44 -6.80 24.67 9.97
CA PRO A 44 -5.87 23.78 10.66
C PRO A 44 -5.49 24.29 12.06
N THR A 45 -5.24 25.59 12.22
CA THR A 45 -4.88 26.19 13.52
C THR A 45 -6.05 26.10 14.49
N TYR A 46 -7.26 26.39 14.02
CA TYR A 46 -8.51 26.25 14.77
C TYR A 46 -8.73 24.82 15.29
N ILE A 47 -8.62 23.83 14.40
CA ILE A 47 -8.78 22.42 14.76
C ILE A 47 -7.70 21.97 15.75
N SER A 48 -6.46 22.42 15.55
CA SER A 48 -5.33 22.05 16.42
C SER A 48 -5.47 22.60 17.85
N THR A 49 -6.01 23.81 17.99
CA THR A 49 -6.19 24.48 19.30
C THR A 49 -7.41 23.92 20.03
N LEU A 50 -8.49 23.61 19.32
CA LEU A 50 -9.63 22.89 19.89
C LEU A 50 -9.22 21.54 20.47
N ARG A 51 -8.37 20.78 19.76
CA ARG A 51 -7.82 19.50 20.26
C ARG A 51 -6.97 19.65 21.52
N LYS A 52 -6.40 20.83 21.77
CA LYS A 52 -5.61 21.16 22.97
C LYS A 52 -6.47 21.62 24.14
N GLY A 53 -7.80 21.62 24.00
CA GLY A 53 -8.75 21.93 25.07
C GLY A 53 -9.16 23.41 25.16
N SER A 54 -8.82 24.24 24.17
CA SER A 54 -9.31 25.63 24.07
C SER A 54 -10.79 25.68 23.67
N THR A 55 -11.46 26.79 24.00
CA THR A 55 -12.86 27.01 23.58
C THR A 55 -12.94 27.36 22.09
N GLU A 56 -14.11 27.18 21.47
CA GLU A 56 -14.33 27.53 20.04
C GLU A 56 -14.04 29.01 19.75
N GLU A 57 -14.33 29.91 20.67
CA GLU A 57 -14.11 31.34 20.47
C GLU A 57 -12.62 31.69 20.54
N GLU A 58 -11.90 31.22 21.57
CA GLU A 58 -10.45 31.44 21.72
C GLU A 58 -9.66 30.81 20.58
N SER A 59 -10.04 29.60 20.18
CA SER A 59 -9.44 28.90 19.05
C SER A 59 -9.60 29.66 17.74
N LEU A 60 -10.78 30.24 17.50
CA LEU A 60 -11.05 30.99 16.27
C LEU A 60 -10.32 32.33 16.26
N ASP A 61 -10.31 33.04 17.39
CA ASP A 61 -9.59 34.31 17.51
C ASP A 61 -8.09 34.14 17.33
N TYR A 62 -7.50 33.11 17.93
CA TYR A 62 -6.10 32.78 17.74
C TYR A 62 -5.78 32.38 16.29
N ALA A 63 -6.64 31.58 15.66
CA ALA A 63 -6.44 31.15 14.28
C ALA A 63 -6.51 32.33 13.30
N LEU A 64 -7.46 33.25 13.51
CA LEU A 64 -7.60 34.45 12.68
C LEU A 64 -6.48 35.46 12.90
N SER A 65 -5.86 35.52 14.09
CA SER A 65 -4.71 36.40 14.31
C SER A 65 -3.48 36.01 13.49
N GLN A 66 -3.42 34.78 12.96
CA GLN A 66 -2.31 34.31 12.11
C GLN A 66 -2.39 34.82 10.66
N VAL A 67 -3.51 35.44 10.28
CA VAL A 67 -3.74 35.90 8.91
C VAL A 67 -4.31 37.32 8.91
N ASN A 68 -3.98 38.13 7.90
CA ASN A 68 -4.44 39.52 7.81
C ASN A 68 -5.60 39.71 6.81
N ASN A 69 -5.94 38.67 6.05
CA ASN A 69 -6.90 38.74 4.95
C ASN A 69 -8.25 38.06 5.24
N VAL A 70 -8.45 37.49 6.44
CA VAL A 70 -9.70 36.85 6.85
C VAL A 70 -10.31 37.61 8.02
N SER A 71 -11.55 38.09 7.87
CA SER A 71 -12.26 38.84 8.91
C SER A 71 -13.24 37.93 9.66
N LYS A 72 -13.15 37.86 11.01
CA LYS A 72 -14.07 37.09 11.87
C LYS A 72 -15.54 37.40 11.54
N LYS A 73 -15.89 38.69 11.49
CA LYS A 73 -17.25 39.15 11.25
C LYS A 73 -17.77 38.71 9.87
N ARG A 74 -16.94 38.81 8.83
CA ARG A 74 -17.33 38.39 7.47
C ARG A 74 -17.46 36.88 7.38
N LEU A 75 -16.48 36.14 7.91
CA LEU A 75 -16.45 34.68 7.91
C LEU A 75 -17.68 34.09 8.62
N LEU A 76 -17.99 34.57 9.83
CA LEU A 76 -19.17 34.11 10.57
C LEU A 76 -20.48 34.53 9.90
N GLY A 77 -20.50 35.71 9.27
CA GLY A 77 -21.67 36.21 8.52
C GLY A 77 -21.98 35.41 7.25
N SER A 78 -20.96 34.85 6.60
CA SER A 78 -21.10 34.05 5.37
C SER A 78 -20.93 32.54 5.60
N LEU A 79 -20.84 32.08 6.85
CA LEU A 79 -20.42 30.71 7.18
C LEU A 79 -21.40 29.67 6.62
N LYS A 80 -22.70 29.94 6.77
CA LYS A 80 -23.76 29.06 6.31
C LYS A 80 -23.78 28.96 4.78
N GLU A 81 -23.75 30.10 4.10
CA GLU A 81 -23.74 30.18 2.64
C GLU A 81 -22.49 29.53 2.04
N LEU A 82 -21.32 29.76 2.65
CA LEU A 82 -20.06 29.11 2.28
C LEU A 82 -20.18 27.59 2.37
N LYS A 83 -20.75 27.08 3.46
CA LYS A 83 -20.96 25.64 3.65
C LYS A 83 -21.89 25.11 2.57
N GLU A 84 -23.05 25.73 2.37
CA GLU A 84 -24.03 25.31 1.36
C GLU A 84 -23.41 25.26 -0.05
N GLN A 85 -22.74 26.32 -0.48
CA GLN A 85 -22.09 26.38 -1.80
C GLN A 85 -20.95 25.37 -1.97
N LEU A 86 -20.13 25.14 -0.95
CA LEU A 86 -19.08 24.10 -1.04
C LEU A 86 -19.66 22.69 -1.12
N PHE A 87 -20.82 22.45 -0.50
CA PHE A 87 -21.49 21.15 -0.54
C PHE A 87 -22.29 20.95 -1.82
N GLU A 88 -22.76 22.01 -2.47
CA GLU A 88 -23.37 21.95 -3.82
C GLU A 88 -22.34 21.71 -4.93
N LEU A 89 -21.10 22.15 -4.73
CA LEU A 89 -20.04 21.94 -5.69
C LEU A 89 -19.65 20.46 -5.74
N GLU A 90 -20.05 19.76 -6.79
CA GLU A 90 -19.57 18.41 -7.08
C GLU A 90 -18.30 18.47 -7.95
N PRO A 91 -17.28 17.65 -7.63
CA PRO A 91 -16.14 17.54 -8.52
C PRO A 91 -16.65 17.05 -9.88
N ALA A 92 -16.30 17.75 -10.96
CA ALA A 92 -16.57 17.24 -12.29
C ALA A 92 -16.03 15.79 -12.36
N PRO A 93 -16.76 14.82 -12.95
CA PRO A 93 -16.14 13.55 -13.31
C PRO A 93 -14.84 13.90 -14.02
N ALA A 94 -13.74 13.21 -13.72
CA ALA A 94 -12.40 13.58 -14.17
C ALA A 94 -12.26 13.48 -15.71
N THR A 95 -12.97 14.31 -16.47
CA THR A 95 -13.09 14.30 -17.92
C THR A 95 -12.03 15.20 -18.54
N GLY A 96 -10.79 15.09 -18.04
CA GLY A 96 -9.72 16.00 -18.43
C GLY A 96 -8.30 15.63 -18.02
N GLN A 97 -8.10 14.68 -17.11
CA GLN A 97 -6.87 13.89 -17.17
C GLN A 97 -7.09 12.88 -18.29
N LYS A 98 -6.17 12.76 -19.26
CA LYS A 98 -6.14 11.53 -20.04
C LYS A 98 -6.06 10.41 -19.01
N ALA A 99 -7.14 9.64 -18.84
CA ALA A 99 -7.15 8.47 -18.00
C ALA A 99 -5.90 7.67 -18.39
N ASN A 100 -5.09 7.31 -17.40
CA ASN A 100 -3.88 6.55 -17.68
C ASN A 100 -4.38 5.20 -18.22
N PRO A 101 -4.20 4.89 -19.52
CA PRO A 101 -4.81 3.69 -20.09
C PRO A 101 -4.29 2.43 -19.40
N PHE A 102 -3.09 2.49 -18.84
CA PHE A 102 -2.53 1.41 -18.04
C PHE A 102 -3.29 1.18 -16.73
N LEU A 103 -3.78 2.23 -16.07
CA LEU A 103 -4.60 2.08 -14.86
C LEU A 103 -5.97 1.49 -15.18
N ASP A 104 -6.54 1.83 -16.33
CA ASP A 104 -7.79 1.24 -16.80
C ASP A 104 -7.60 -0.26 -17.06
N MET A 105 -6.55 -0.63 -17.81
CA MET A 105 -6.16 -2.04 -18.01
C MET A 105 -5.91 -2.77 -16.69
N LEU A 106 -5.19 -2.15 -15.76
CA LEU A 106 -4.91 -2.72 -14.44
C LEU A 106 -6.20 -2.97 -13.66
N THR A 107 -7.14 -2.03 -13.72
CA THR A 107 -8.43 -2.13 -13.02
C THR A 107 -9.28 -3.25 -13.62
N GLU A 108 -9.33 -3.34 -14.95
CA GLU A 108 -10.03 -4.43 -15.66
C GLU A 108 -9.45 -5.80 -15.30
N GLU A 109 -8.12 -5.94 -15.32
CA GLU A 109 -7.44 -7.18 -14.96
C GLU A 109 -7.61 -7.56 -13.48
N MET A 110 -7.65 -6.59 -12.57
CA MET A 110 -7.97 -6.85 -11.16
C MET A 110 -9.38 -7.42 -10.99
N LEU A 111 -10.34 -6.87 -11.73
CA LEU A 111 -11.72 -7.36 -11.74
C LEU A 111 -11.80 -8.80 -12.30
N HIS A 112 -11.10 -9.06 -13.42
CA HIS A 112 -11.06 -10.39 -14.02
C HIS A 112 -10.41 -11.41 -13.09
N SER A 113 -9.31 -11.02 -12.45
CA SER A 113 -8.60 -11.84 -11.46
C SER A 113 -9.52 -12.24 -10.30
N ALA A 114 -10.37 -11.34 -9.80
CA ALA A 114 -11.32 -11.64 -8.74
C ALA A 114 -12.35 -12.72 -9.14
N GLN A 115 -12.71 -12.80 -10.42
CA GLN A 115 -13.65 -13.79 -10.94
C GLN A 115 -13.02 -15.19 -11.08
N GLU A 116 -11.71 -15.26 -11.33
CA GLU A 116 -11.00 -16.52 -11.59
C GLU A 116 -10.19 -17.06 -10.40
N VAL A 117 -9.96 -16.23 -9.37
CA VAL A 117 -9.14 -16.59 -8.21
C VAL A 117 -9.68 -17.78 -7.42
N TYR A 118 -10.94 -18.19 -7.63
CA TYR A 118 -11.52 -19.35 -6.97
C TYR A 118 -10.63 -20.60 -7.05
N ASN A 119 -9.99 -20.84 -8.20
CA ASN A 119 -9.08 -21.97 -8.41
C ASN A 119 -7.81 -21.91 -7.53
N TYR A 120 -7.43 -20.72 -7.08
CA TYR A 120 -6.22 -20.46 -6.30
C TYR A 120 -6.54 -19.95 -4.89
N SER A 121 -7.81 -19.96 -4.51
CA SER A 121 -8.24 -19.46 -3.20
C SER A 121 -7.92 -20.47 -2.11
N GLY A 122 -7.55 -19.95 -0.95
CA GLY A 122 -7.22 -20.73 0.23
C GLY A 122 -6.03 -20.18 1.00
N ILE A 123 -5.63 -20.94 2.01
CA ILE A 123 -4.45 -20.65 2.83
C ILE A 123 -3.27 -21.47 2.31
N TYR A 124 -2.14 -20.78 2.10
CA TYR A 124 -0.89 -21.36 1.65
C TYR A 124 0.20 -21.14 2.70
N ILE A 125 1.06 -22.13 2.88
CA ILE A 125 2.33 -21.96 3.59
C ILE A 125 3.42 -21.73 2.56
N SER A 126 4.07 -20.59 2.66
CA SER A 126 5.21 -20.27 1.81
C SER A 126 6.54 -20.72 2.43
N TYR A 127 7.49 -21.07 1.57
CA TYR A 127 8.85 -21.41 1.92
C TYR A 127 9.82 -20.60 1.06
N SER A 128 10.77 -19.91 1.70
CA SER A 128 11.80 -19.13 1.01
C SER A 128 13.06 -18.96 1.88
N LEU A 129 14.17 -18.53 1.28
CA LEU A 129 15.37 -18.15 2.03
C LEU A 129 15.13 -16.89 2.87
N SER A 130 15.52 -16.90 4.15
CA SER A 130 15.53 -15.71 5.01
C SER A 130 16.57 -14.67 4.55
N SER A 131 16.25 -13.37 4.66
CA SER A 131 17.20 -12.28 4.34
C SER A 131 18.26 -12.05 5.44
N SER A 132 18.03 -12.54 6.67
CA SER A 132 18.89 -12.25 7.84
C SER A 132 19.79 -13.41 8.24
N SER A 133 19.48 -14.63 7.81
CA SER A 133 20.17 -15.84 8.24
C SER A 133 20.04 -16.95 7.20
N ASN A 134 20.92 -17.95 7.27
CA ASN A 134 20.77 -19.18 6.48
C ASN A 134 19.70 -20.09 7.10
N ALA A 135 18.44 -19.64 7.06
CA ALA A 135 17.30 -20.33 7.62
C ALA A 135 16.14 -20.37 6.62
N LEU A 136 15.30 -21.40 6.73
CA LEU A 136 14.05 -21.50 5.99
C LEU A 136 13.02 -20.55 6.59
N LYS A 137 12.55 -19.60 5.79
CA LYS A 137 11.46 -18.70 6.16
C LYS A 137 10.13 -19.34 5.77
N VAL A 138 9.29 -19.58 6.78
CA VAL A 138 7.97 -20.22 6.65
C VAL A 138 6.91 -19.19 7.02
N GLU A 139 6.08 -18.79 6.07
CA GLU A 139 5.12 -17.70 6.27
C GLU A 139 3.77 -18.04 5.63
N PRO A 140 2.64 -17.90 6.35
CA PRO A 140 1.33 -18.17 5.78
C PRO A 140 0.83 -16.99 4.94
N TYR A 141 0.07 -17.33 3.89
CA TYR A 141 -0.60 -16.43 2.96
C TYR A 141 -2.05 -16.86 2.79
N LEU A 142 -2.98 -15.92 2.79
CA LEU A 142 -4.39 -16.14 2.42
C LEU A 142 -4.64 -15.46 1.08
N ILE A 143 -5.12 -16.22 0.10
CA ILE A 143 -5.57 -15.71 -1.21
C ILE A 143 -7.08 -15.91 -1.28
N THR A 144 -7.82 -14.83 -1.51
CA THR A 144 -9.29 -14.86 -1.57
C THR A 144 -9.80 -13.72 -2.44
N PRO A 145 -10.96 -13.82 -3.10
CA PRO A 145 -11.63 -12.63 -3.62
C PRO A 145 -11.93 -11.66 -2.47
N ALA A 146 -11.91 -10.36 -2.74
CA ALA A 146 -12.40 -9.35 -1.81
C ALA A 146 -13.92 -9.46 -1.65
N ASP A 147 -14.48 -8.96 -0.54
CA ASP A 147 -15.93 -9.00 -0.27
C ASP A 147 -16.75 -8.27 -1.36
N SER A 148 -16.16 -7.24 -1.96
CA SER A 148 -16.69 -6.46 -3.10
C SER A 148 -16.55 -7.18 -4.44
N ASN A 149 -15.77 -8.25 -4.52
CA ASN A 149 -15.46 -9.02 -5.72
C ASN A 149 -14.89 -8.18 -6.89
N ASP A 150 -14.21 -7.08 -6.57
CA ASP A 150 -13.58 -6.16 -7.53
C ASP A 150 -12.06 -6.35 -7.64
N HIS A 151 -11.47 -7.09 -6.72
CA HIS A 151 -10.05 -7.48 -6.75
C HIS A 151 -9.81 -8.75 -5.93
N VAL A 152 -8.62 -9.33 -6.10
CA VAL A 152 -8.13 -10.39 -5.22
C VAL A 152 -7.51 -9.77 -3.99
N LYS A 153 -7.98 -10.15 -2.81
CA LYS A 153 -7.36 -9.82 -1.53
C LYS A 153 -6.32 -10.88 -1.19
N VAL A 154 -5.10 -10.43 -0.88
CA VAL A 154 -4.06 -11.30 -0.33
C VAL A 154 -3.64 -10.80 1.04
N VAL A 155 -3.59 -11.70 2.00
CA VAL A 155 -3.10 -11.41 3.36
C VAL A 155 -1.86 -12.26 3.62
N HIS A 156 -0.84 -11.65 4.22
CA HIS A 156 0.44 -12.30 4.53
C HIS A 156 0.77 -12.08 6.00
N MET A 157 1.19 -13.13 6.71
CA MET A 157 1.76 -13.01 8.05
C MET A 157 3.26 -13.27 7.96
N SER A 158 4.07 -12.27 8.32
CA SER A 158 5.52 -12.40 8.30
C SER A 158 6.02 -13.34 9.42
N ALA A 159 7.26 -13.81 9.28
CA ALA A 159 7.95 -14.56 10.33
C ALA A 159 8.16 -13.76 11.64
N TYR A 160 7.85 -12.47 11.62
CA TYR A 160 7.95 -11.55 12.77
C TYR A 160 6.57 -11.10 13.28
N ASN A 161 5.50 -11.80 12.89
CA ASN A 161 4.11 -11.52 13.25
C ASN A 161 3.60 -10.14 12.81
N THR A 162 4.07 -9.66 11.66
CA THR A 162 3.48 -8.48 11.01
C THR A 162 2.53 -8.93 9.92
N THR A 163 1.30 -8.42 9.95
CA THR A 163 0.32 -8.68 8.90
C THR A 163 0.45 -7.65 7.78
N HIS A 164 0.57 -8.14 6.55
CA HIS A 164 0.56 -7.32 5.34
C HIS A 164 -0.69 -7.61 4.52
N PHE A 165 -1.24 -6.55 3.93
CA PHE A 165 -2.36 -6.62 3.01
C PHE A 165 -1.88 -6.29 1.61
N GLY A 166 -2.36 -7.05 0.65
CA GLY A 166 -1.96 -6.97 -0.74
C GLY A 166 -3.09 -7.31 -1.69
N THR A 167 -2.79 -7.17 -2.97
CA THR A 167 -3.65 -7.56 -4.08
C THR A 167 -2.91 -8.48 -5.02
N ALA A 168 -3.63 -9.20 -5.87
CA ALA A 168 -3.02 -10.03 -6.90
C ALA A 168 -3.69 -9.86 -8.26
N ILE A 169 -2.91 -10.12 -9.31
CA ILE A 169 -3.35 -10.20 -10.70
C ILE A 169 -3.02 -11.60 -11.19
N PHE A 170 -4.01 -12.30 -11.71
CA PHE A 170 -3.88 -13.64 -12.28
C PHE A 170 -4.09 -13.54 -13.79
N ASN A 171 -3.13 -14.04 -14.57
CA ASN A 171 -3.19 -13.97 -16.02
C ASN A 171 -3.36 -15.37 -16.62
N ASN A 172 -4.59 -15.72 -17.00
CA ASN A 172 -4.98 -16.84 -17.86
C ASN A 172 -4.20 -18.15 -17.61
N HIS A 173 -4.08 -18.58 -16.35
CA HIS A 173 -3.37 -19.81 -15.95
C HIS A 173 -1.89 -19.89 -16.35
N GLN A 174 -1.24 -18.77 -16.69
CA GLN A 174 0.20 -18.73 -16.98
C GLN A 174 1.01 -18.26 -15.78
N ASN A 175 0.62 -17.13 -15.21
CA ASN A 175 1.33 -16.51 -14.10
C ASN A 175 0.40 -15.66 -13.23
N ALA A 176 0.85 -15.40 -12.01
CA ALA A 176 0.23 -14.44 -11.12
C ALA A 176 1.28 -13.50 -10.53
N TYR A 177 0.87 -12.27 -10.29
CA TYR A 177 1.64 -11.27 -9.57
C TYR A 177 0.90 -10.90 -8.30
N ILE A 178 1.54 -11.04 -7.16
CA ILE A 178 1.02 -10.61 -5.86
C ILE A 178 1.82 -9.40 -5.41
N PHE A 179 1.12 -8.33 -5.07
CA PHE A 179 1.69 -7.06 -4.66
C PHE A 179 1.30 -6.75 -3.23
N PHE A 180 2.29 -6.37 -2.42
CA PHE A 180 2.08 -5.90 -1.06
C PHE A 180 2.77 -4.55 -0.88
N ASN A 181 2.25 -3.73 0.03
CA ASN A 181 2.93 -2.51 0.44
C ASN A 181 3.66 -2.74 1.77
N GLU A 182 4.99 -2.53 1.79
CA GLU A 182 5.79 -2.57 3.01
C GLU A 182 5.52 -1.38 3.94
N ARG A 183 4.94 -0.30 3.41
CA ARG A 183 4.71 0.97 4.12
C ARG A 183 3.22 1.23 4.30
N GLU A 184 2.90 2.03 5.30
CA GLU A 184 1.57 2.62 5.40
C GLU A 184 1.40 3.74 4.36
N ALA A 185 0.15 3.98 3.96
CA ALA A 185 -0.19 5.10 3.09
C ALA A 185 0.31 6.44 3.70
N PRO A 186 0.80 7.39 2.88
CA PRO A 186 0.67 7.49 1.42
C PRO A 186 1.87 6.91 0.63
N GLN A 187 2.85 6.30 1.31
CA GLN A 187 4.03 5.76 0.63
C GLN A 187 3.73 4.39 0.03
N LEU A 188 4.16 4.18 -1.22
CA LEU A 188 4.07 2.89 -1.90
C LEU A 188 5.47 2.32 -2.06
N ALA A 189 5.79 1.31 -1.25
CA ALA A 189 7.01 0.53 -1.35
C ALA A 189 6.61 -0.93 -1.56
N LEU A 190 6.62 -1.37 -2.83
CA LEU A 190 6.15 -2.69 -3.19
C LEU A 190 7.19 -3.77 -2.91
N PHE A 191 6.73 -4.87 -2.32
CA PHE A 191 7.34 -6.16 -2.60
C PHE A 191 6.37 -7.00 -3.44
N THR A 192 6.94 -7.82 -4.31
CA THR A 192 6.16 -8.55 -5.33
C THR A 192 6.54 -10.01 -5.33
N ILE A 193 5.54 -10.87 -5.43
CA ILE A 193 5.70 -12.30 -5.65
C ILE A 193 5.17 -12.62 -7.05
N TYR A 194 6.03 -13.16 -7.88
CA TYR A 194 5.68 -13.75 -9.17
C TYR A 194 5.48 -15.26 -8.97
N LEU A 195 4.31 -15.79 -9.31
CA LEU A 195 4.00 -17.20 -9.27
C LEU A 195 3.77 -17.74 -10.68
N GLN A 196 4.33 -18.91 -10.96
CA GLN A 196 3.99 -19.69 -12.14
C GLN A 196 2.71 -20.48 -11.85
N LEU A 197 1.66 -20.25 -12.66
CA LEU A 197 0.40 -20.96 -12.52
C LEU A 197 0.44 -22.24 -13.37
N PRO A 198 -0.06 -23.38 -12.85
CA PRO A 198 -0.20 -24.60 -13.62
C PRO A 198 -1.49 -24.58 -14.45
N MET A 199 -1.53 -25.42 -15.48
CA MET A 199 -2.65 -25.59 -16.42
C MET A 199 -3.82 -26.44 -15.87
N TYR A 200 -3.93 -26.62 -14.54
CA TYR A 200 -4.99 -27.39 -13.91
C TYR A 200 -5.54 -26.66 -12.68
N ASP A 201 -6.82 -26.93 -12.37
CA ASP A 201 -7.54 -26.28 -11.28
C ASP A 201 -7.08 -26.77 -9.90
N PHE A 202 -7.22 -25.91 -8.89
CA PHE A 202 -6.91 -26.21 -7.48
C PHE A 202 -5.50 -26.76 -7.24
N PRO A 203 -4.44 -26.06 -7.69
CA PRO A 203 -3.10 -26.54 -7.48
C PRO A 203 -2.72 -26.58 -6.01
N HIS A 204 -2.16 -27.71 -5.60
CA HIS A 204 -1.57 -27.88 -4.27
C HIS A 204 -0.24 -27.13 -4.13
N LEU A 205 0.46 -26.88 -5.25
CA LEU A 205 1.79 -26.28 -5.25
C LEU A 205 1.89 -25.16 -6.28
N LEU A 206 2.34 -24.00 -5.85
CA LEU A 206 2.72 -22.87 -6.69
C LEU A 206 4.17 -22.50 -6.41
N LYS A 207 4.93 -22.10 -7.43
CA LYS A 207 6.34 -21.73 -7.28
C LYS A 207 6.65 -20.48 -8.08
N GLY A 208 7.66 -19.73 -7.65
CA GLY A 208 8.14 -18.62 -8.45
C GLY A 208 9.22 -17.80 -7.75
N LEU A 209 9.14 -16.48 -7.92
CA LEU A 209 10.16 -15.53 -7.47
C LEU A 209 9.56 -14.49 -6.54
N TYR A 210 10.27 -14.22 -5.46
CA TYR A 210 9.94 -13.18 -4.50
C TYR A 210 10.97 -12.05 -4.60
N LEU A 211 10.50 -10.87 -5.02
CA LEU A 211 11.28 -9.66 -5.19
C LEU A 211 10.96 -8.68 -4.06
N CYS A 212 11.95 -8.32 -3.26
CA CYS A 212 11.81 -7.38 -2.15
C CYS A 212 13.14 -6.68 -1.86
N LEU A 213 13.18 -5.92 -0.77
CA LEU A 213 14.43 -5.42 -0.20
C LEU A 213 14.93 -6.36 0.90
N ASP A 214 16.25 -6.46 1.05
CA ASP A 214 16.85 -7.06 2.24
C ASP A 214 16.89 -6.07 3.41
N TYR A 215 17.40 -6.50 4.57
CA TYR A 215 17.49 -5.64 5.76
C TYR A 215 18.41 -4.42 5.58
N ASN A 216 19.36 -4.51 4.66
CA ASN A 216 20.25 -3.42 4.29
C ASN A 216 19.65 -2.55 3.16
N ARG A 217 18.36 -2.76 2.83
CA ARG A 217 17.61 -2.10 1.75
C ARG A 217 18.18 -2.31 0.35
N ASN A 218 18.88 -3.40 0.14
CA ASN A 218 19.32 -3.79 -1.19
C ASN A 218 18.25 -4.63 -1.89
N PRO A 219 18.01 -4.41 -3.19
CA PRO A 219 17.18 -5.29 -4.00
C PRO A 219 17.65 -6.75 -3.97
N ILE A 220 16.70 -7.66 -3.72
CA ILE A 220 16.91 -9.10 -3.76
C ILE A 220 15.73 -9.79 -4.44
N ALA A 221 16.05 -10.75 -5.31
CA ALA A 221 15.11 -11.70 -5.87
C ALA A 221 15.49 -13.10 -5.37
N ARG A 222 14.53 -13.88 -4.88
CA ARG A 222 14.78 -15.25 -4.37
C ARG A 222 13.67 -16.20 -4.78
N ARG A 223 13.95 -17.49 -4.84
CA ARG A 223 12.91 -18.51 -5.00
C ARG A 223 11.91 -18.47 -3.85
N ILE A 224 10.67 -18.75 -4.17
CA ILE A 224 9.59 -18.95 -3.21
C ILE A 224 8.68 -20.08 -3.68
N LEU A 225 8.21 -20.85 -2.70
CA LEU A 225 7.30 -21.97 -2.89
C LEU A 225 6.05 -21.74 -2.04
N PHE A 226 4.87 -22.03 -2.56
CA PHE A 226 3.58 -21.97 -1.87
C PHE A 226 2.98 -23.37 -1.88
N ILE A 227 2.76 -23.93 -0.70
CA ILE A 227 2.08 -25.22 -0.52
C ILE A 227 0.70 -24.95 0.07
N LYS A 228 -0.34 -25.45 -0.60
CA LYS A 228 -1.73 -25.28 -0.14
C LYS A 228 -1.93 -26.04 1.16
N HIS A 229 -2.30 -25.30 2.20
CA HIS A 229 -2.53 -25.82 3.54
C HIS A 229 -4.01 -26.10 3.80
N SER A 230 -4.88 -25.22 3.30
CA SER A 230 -6.33 -25.34 3.45
C SER A 230 -7.05 -24.65 2.29
N ASP A 231 -8.24 -25.14 1.94
CA ASP A 231 -9.17 -24.46 1.04
C ASP A 231 -9.96 -23.34 1.73
N SER A 232 -9.80 -23.19 3.06
CA SER A 232 -10.45 -22.12 3.82
C SER A 232 -10.00 -20.74 3.34
N THR A 233 -10.97 -19.84 3.16
CA THR A 233 -10.75 -18.41 2.91
C THR A 233 -11.05 -17.55 4.15
N SER A 234 -11.27 -18.19 5.30
CA SER A 234 -11.57 -17.53 6.56
C SER A 234 -10.35 -16.77 7.09
N MET A 235 -10.58 -15.50 7.47
CA MET A 235 -9.55 -14.71 8.14
C MET A 235 -9.23 -15.26 9.54
N ASP A 236 -10.22 -15.82 10.24
CA ASP A 236 -10.03 -16.35 11.59
C ASP A 236 -9.07 -17.56 11.56
N ASP A 237 -9.33 -18.52 10.66
CA ASP A 237 -8.47 -19.69 10.44
C ASP A 237 -7.04 -19.26 10.05
N PHE A 238 -6.91 -18.20 9.23
CA PHE A 238 -5.62 -17.67 8.83
C PHE A 238 -4.85 -17.05 10.01
N LEU A 239 -5.52 -16.34 10.91
CA LEU A 239 -4.90 -15.67 12.06
C LEU A 239 -4.40 -16.64 13.14
N GLU A 240 -4.85 -17.90 13.12
CA GLU A 240 -4.31 -18.96 13.98
C GLU A 240 -2.88 -19.38 13.59
N LEU A 241 -2.51 -19.16 12.33
CA LEU A 241 -1.20 -19.51 11.79
C LEU A 241 -0.15 -18.45 12.11
N LYS A 242 1.09 -18.90 12.29
CA LYS A 242 2.23 -18.03 12.59
C LYS A 242 3.37 -18.28 11.62
N GLY A 243 3.99 -17.19 11.19
CA GLY A 243 5.25 -17.26 10.47
C GLY A 243 6.41 -17.63 11.42
N GLN A 244 7.45 -18.24 10.88
CA GLN A 244 8.64 -18.61 11.64
C GLN A 244 9.89 -18.73 10.75
N LEU A 245 11.06 -18.70 11.40
CA LEU A 245 12.34 -19.03 10.79
C LEU A 245 12.82 -20.37 11.37
N ILE A 246 13.13 -21.31 10.49
CA ILE A 246 13.61 -22.64 10.89
C ILE A 246 15.08 -22.79 10.47
N PRO A 247 16.01 -22.90 11.44
CA PRO A 247 17.41 -23.22 11.18
C PRO A 247 17.58 -24.55 10.45
N GLN A 248 18.64 -24.68 9.65
CA GLN A 248 18.87 -25.86 8.81
C GLN A 248 18.97 -27.18 9.62
N ASP A 249 19.54 -27.12 10.82
CA ASP A 249 19.69 -28.24 11.76
C ASP A 249 18.37 -28.67 12.42
N GLN A 250 17.34 -27.82 12.36
CA GLN A 250 16.02 -28.07 12.96
C GLN A 250 14.94 -28.42 11.93
N LEU A 251 15.30 -28.49 10.64
CA LEU A 251 14.37 -28.86 9.59
C LEU A 251 13.89 -30.31 9.76
N THR A 252 12.60 -30.50 9.62
CA THR A 252 11.97 -31.83 9.50
C THR A 252 12.24 -32.45 8.13
N ASP A 253 11.99 -33.75 8.00
CA ASP A 253 12.12 -34.46 6.72
C ASP A 253 11.18 -33.91 5.65
N GLU A 254 9.99 -33.43 6.04
CA GLU A 254 9.03 -32.80 5.13
C GLU A 254 9.50 -31.44 4.62
N GLN A 255 10.23 -30.67 5.43
CA GLN A 255 10.71 -29.33 5.08
C GLN A 255 12.03 -29.37 4.29
N ARG A 256 12.77 -30.48 4.37
CA ARG A 256 14.08 -30.62 3.71
C ARG A 256 14.01 -30.41 2.19
N PRO A 257 13.04 -30.97 1.45
CA PRO A 257 12.90 -30.71 0.00
C PRO A 257 12.65 -29.23 -0.30
N TYR A 258 11.84 -28.55 0.52
CA TYR A 258 11.54 -27.12 0.31
C TYR A 258 12.76 -26.26 0.53
N TYR A 259 13.52 -26.50 1.61
CA TYR A 259 14.80 -25.84 1.86
C TYR A 259 15.80 -26.08 0.71
N ASN A 260 15.92 -27.33 0.27
CA ASN A 260 16.81 -27.68 -0.84
C ASN A 260 16.41 -27.03 -2.17
N TYR A 261 15.14 -26.66 -2.34
CA TYR A 261 14.66 -25.97 -3.53
C TYR A 261 14.80 -24.44 -3.45
N THR A 262 14.71 -23.84 -2.25
CA THR A 262 14.61 -22.38 -2.10
C THR A 262 15.82 -21.70 -1.48
N CYS A 263 16.77 -22.45 -0.93
CA CYS A 263 17.82 -21.92 -0.05
C CYS A 263 19.25 -22.32 -0.45
N GLN A 264 19.48 -22.83 -1.67
CA GLN A 264 20.82 -23.18 -2.14
C GLN A 264 21.56 -21.96 -2.70
N PRO A 265 22.91 -22.02 -2.78
CA PRO A 265 23.68 -21.02 -3.51
C PRO A 265 23.17 -20.86 -4.95
N GLY A 266 22.85 -19.63 -5.35
CA GLY A 266 22.28 -19.31 -6.67
C GLY A 266 20.75 -19.28 -6.74
N ASP A 267 20.04 -19.64 -5.67
CA ASP A 267 18.57 -19.50 -5.60
C ASP A 267 18.09 -18.07 -5.32
N PHE A 268 19.02 -17.15 -5.16
CA PHE A 268 18.75 -15.72 -5.07
C PHE A 268 19.75 -14.91 -5.88
N ILE A 269 19.32 -13.73 -6.32
CA ILE A 269 20.12 -12.70 -6.97
C ILE A 269 19.93 -11.43 -6.16
N LYS A 270 21.03 -10.77 -5.84
CA LYS A 270 21.05 -9.59 -4.97
C LYS A 270 22.03 -8.56 -5.53
N THR A 271 21.71 -7.29 -5.35
CA THR A 271 22.66 -6.19 -5.53
C THR A 271 23.10 -5.66 -4.17
N CYS A 272 24.17 -4.88 -4.09
CA CYS A 272 24.51 -4.18 -2.86
C CYS A 272 25.21 -2.85 -3.11
N SER A 273 25.03 -1.92 -2.18
CA SER A 273 25.72 -0.62 -2.25
C SER A 273 27.22 -0.78 -1.97
N VAL A 274 28.06 -0.32 -2.91
CA VAL A 274 29.51 -0.27 -2.75
C VAL A 274 29.91 0.91 -1.85
N PRO A 275 30.69 0.70 -0.76
CA PRO A 275 31.10 1.79 0.11
C PRO A 275 32.01 2.79 -0.60
N SER A 276 31.69 4.07 -0.55
CA SER A 276 32.38 5.15 -1.29
C SER A 276 32.44 4.86 -2.79
N PRO A 277 31.30 4.85 -3.49
CA PRO A 277 31.23 4.48 -4.90
C PRO A 277 31.95 5.52 -5.77
N LEU A 278 32.67 5.05 -6.77
CA LEU A 278 33.27 5.87 -7.83
C LEU A 278 32.28 6.14 -8.98
N LEU A 279 31.13 5.46 -9.00
CA LEU A 279 30.08 5.46 -10.01
C LEU A 279 30.61 5.13 -11.42
N ASN A 280 31.50 4.13 -11.50
CA ASN A 280 32.07 3.63 -12.76
C ASN A 280 32.23 2.09 -12.74
N GLU A 281 32.78 1.52 -13.80
CA GLU A 281 32.90 0.07 -14.00
C GLU A 281 33.67 -0.64 -12.88
N LYS A 282 34.56 0.06 -12.17
CA LYS A 282 35.30 -0.51 -11.03
C LYS A 282 34.38 -0.85 -9.87
N ASP A 283 33.28 -0.12 -9.71
CA ASP A 283 32.29 -0.43 -8.68
C ASP A 283 31.54 -1.72 -9.03
N LEU A 284 31.31 -2.03 -10.31
CA LEU A 284 30.67 -3.28 -10.74
C LEU A 284 31.52 -4.50 -10.34
N GLU A 285 32.82 -4.45 -10.58
CA GLU A 285 33.74 -5.51 -10.16
C GLU A 285 33.83 -5.63 -8.62
N ARG A 286 33.80 -4.48 -7.92
CA ARG A 286 33.87 -4.45 -6.47
C ARG A 286 32.60 -5.01 -5.84
N GLU A 287 31.43 -4.64 -6.36
CA GLU A 287 30.14 -5.20 -5.96
C GLU A 287 30.14 -6.72 -6.19
N LYS A 288 30.59 -7.18 -7.37
CA LYS A 288 30.63 -8.61 -7.68
C LYS A 288 31.48 -9.39 -6.67
N ARG A 289 32.68 -8.89 -6.33
CA ARG A 289 33.54 -9.48 -5.30
C ARG A 289 32.93 -9.44 -3.90
N MET A 290 32.09 -8.45 -3.60
CA MET A 290 31.37 -8.38 -2.30
C MET A 290 30.22 -9.39 -2.22
N LEU A 291 29.64 -9.78 -3.35
CA LEU A 291 28.55 -10.75 -3.44
C LEU A 291 29.03 -12.20 -3.56
N GLU A 292 30.28 -12.42 -3.99
CA GLU A 292 30.97 -13.71 -3.96
C GLU A 292 31.34 -14.06 -2.51
N ILE A 293 30.46 -14.82 -1.83
CA ILE A 293 30.69 -15.43 -0.52
C ILE A 293 30.56 -16.95 -0.66
#